data_AF-A0AA86MYD4-F1
#
_entry.id   AF-A0AA86MYD4-F1
#
_cell.length_a   1.000
_cell.length_b   1.000
_cell.length_c   1.000
_cell.angle_alpha   90.00
_cell.angle_beta   90.00
_cell.angle_gamma   90.00
#
_symmetry.space_group_name_H-M   'P 1'
#
loop_
_entity.id
_entity.type
_entity.pdbx_description
1 polymer ?
#
loop_
_entity_poly.entity_id
_entity_poly.type
_entity_poly.pdbx_seq_one_letter_code
_entity_poly.pdbx_strand_id
1 'polypeptide(L)' 'MVPEYQLPNLRELIHGAYRIIYEIRQDTCYIEAVIHSSRDLMRHYEPGQWDVTE' A
#
# COMPACT_ATOMS: atom_id res chain seq x y z
N MET A 1 9.42 3.80 0.39
CA MET A 1 8.89 4.59 -0.74
C MET A 1 7.79 3.76 -1.34
N VAL A 2 6.61 4.32 -1.57
CA VAL A 2 5.49 3.57 -2.15
C VAL A 2 5.59 3.64 -3.67
N PRO A 3 5.96 2.55 -4.38
CA PRO A 3 6.31 2.62 -5.80
C PRO A 3 5.15 3.04 -6.70
N GLU A 4 3.91 2.71 -6.31
CA GLU A 4 2.71 2.97 -7.10
C GLU A 4 2.29 4.45 -7.08
N TYR A 5 2.76 5.21 -6.07
CA TYR A 5 2.45 6.63 -5.93
C TYR A 5 3.73 7.44 -6.14
N GLN A 6 3.75 8.32 -7.14
CA GLN A 6 4.86 9.26 -7.41
C GLN A 6 4.91 10.40 -6.37
N LEU A 7 4.67 10.08 -5.09
CA LEU A 7 4.70 10.99 -3.96
C LEU A 7 5.95 10.68 -3.13
N PRO A 8 7.03 11.49 -3.23
CA PRO A 8 8.33 11.16 -2.67
C PRO A 8 8.35 11.01 -1.15
N ASN A 9 7.40 11.62 -0.46
CA ASN A 9 7.29 11.58 1.01
C ASN A 9 6.36 10.48 1.52
N LEU A 10 5.61 9.83 0.63
CA LEU A 10 4.71 8.74 0.98
C LEU A 10 5.51 7.46 1.21
N ARG A 11 5.25 6.83 2.35
CA ARG A 11 5.96 5.63 2.81
C ARG A 11 4.93 4.57 3.16
N GLU A 12 5.40 3.33 3.17
CA GLU A 12 4.61 2.21 3.64
C GLU A 12 5.37 1.40 4.68
N LEU A 13 4.60 0.75 5.54
CA LEU A 13 5.04 -0.26 6.48
C LEU A 13 4.10 -1.46 6.36
N ILE A 14 4.66 -2.64 6.12
CA ILE A 14 3.92 -3.89 6.11
C ILE A 14 4.06 -4.53 7.48
N HIS A 15 2.93 -4.82 8.13
CA HIS A 15 2.89 -5.52 9.40
C HIS A 15 1.79 -6.59 9.40
N GLY A 16 2.21 -7.85 9.44
CA GLY A 16 1.29 -8.97 9.27
C GLY A 16 0.53 -8.87 7.93
N ALA A 17 -0.79 -8.99 7.98
CA ALA A 17 -1.67 -8.88 6.82
C ALA A 17 -2.16 -7.45 6.55
N TYR A 18 -1.42 -6.42 7.00
CA TYR A 18 -1.80 -5.02 6.84
C TYR A 18 -0.69 -4.19 6.20
N ARG A 19 -1.11 -3.25 5.35
CA ARG A 19 -0.31 -2.17 4.77
C ARG A 19 -0.68 -0.86 5.48
N ILE A 20 0.29 -0.21 6.08
CA ILE A 20 0.15 1.11 6.71
C ILE A 20 0.82 2.12 5.79
N ILE A 21 0.05 3.07 5.28
CA ILE A 21 0.57 4.17 4.47
C ILE A 21 0.72 5.38 5.39
N TYR A 22 1.89 5.98 5.37
CA TYR A 22 2.22 7.10 6.24
C TYR A 22 3.16 8.08 5.55
N GLU A 23 3.26 9.26 6.14
CA GLU A 23 4.17 10.31 5.73
C GLU A 23 4.74 11.01 6.96
N ILE A 24 5.98 11.46 6.84
CA ILE A 24 6.66 12.22 7.88
C ILE A 24 6.72 13.67 7.40
N ARG A 25 6.01 14.55 8.10
CA ARG A 25 6.07 16.00 7.88
C ARG A 25 6.76 16.62 9.09
N GLN A 26 7.94 17.21 8.87
CA GLN A 26 8.81 17.74 9.94
C GLN A 26 9.16 16.65 10.97
N ASP A 27 8.63 16.74 12.20
CA ASP A 27 8.85 15.81 13.31
C ASP A 27 7.64 14.89 13.58
N THR A 28 6.58 15.02 12.78
CA THR A 28 5.31 14.33 13.01
C THR A 28 5.07 13.27 11.95
N CYS A 29 4.69 12.07 12.39
CA CYS A 29 4.28 10.95 11.53
C CYS A 29 2.76 10.94 11.39
N TYR A 30 2.26 11.12 10.17
CA TYR A 30 0.86 11.07 9.82
C TYR A 30 0.53 9.71 9.19
N ILE A 31 -0.45 9.01 9.78
CA ILE A 31 -0.97 7.77 9.22
C ILE A 31 -2.12 8.14 8.27
N GLU A 32 -1.90 7.94 6.98
CA GLU A 32 -2.88 8.26 5.93
C GLU A 32 -3.88 7.12 5.73
N ALA A 33 -3.43 5.86 5.85
CA ALA A 33 -4.30 4.69 5.73
C ALA A 33 -3.76 3.46 6.47
N VAL A 34 -4.68 2.60 6.90
CA VAL A 34 -4.40 1.22 7.35
C VAL A 34 -5.32 0.29 6.57
N ILE A 35 -4.72 -0.58 5.75
CA ILE A 35 -5.46 -1.39 4.78
C ILE A 35 -5.08 -2.85 4.97
N HIS A 36 -6.08 -3.74 5.06
CA HIS A 36 -5.81 -5.19 5.05
C HIS A 36 -5.37 -5.61 3.65
N SER A 37 -4.24 -6.33 3.55
CA SER A 37 -3.57 -6.64 2.27
C SER A 37 -4.49 -7.35 1.28
N SER A 38 -5.38 -8.26 1.72
CA SER A 38 -6.32 -8.92 0.81
C SER A 38 -7.33 -7.96 0.16
N ARG A 39 -7.66 -6.83 0.81
CA ARG A 39 -8.54 -5.80 0.25
C ARG A 39 -7.78 -4.87 -0.69
N ASP A 40 -6.53 -4.57 -0.35
CA ASP A 40 -5.64 -3.76 -1.18
C ASP A 40 -5.36 -4.46 -2.52
N LEU A 41 -5.07 -5.75 -2.47
CA LEU A 41 -4.85 -6.62 -3.62
C LEU A 41 -6.00 -6.55 -4.64
N MET A 42 -7.23 -6.62 -4.14
CA MET A 42 -8.44 -6.60 -5.00
C MET A 42 -8.71 -5.21 -5.61
N ARG A 43 -8.08 -4.14 -5.13
CA ARG A 43 -8.21 -2.80 -5.73
C ARG A 43 -7.24 -2.57 -6.88
N HIS A 44 -6.10 -3.25 -6.88
CA HIS A 44 -5.02 -3.00 -7.83
C HIS A 44 -4.98 -4.00 -8.98
N TYR A 45 -5.83 -5.02 -8.97
CA TYR A 45 -5.85 -6.07 -9.97
C TYR A 45 -7.24 -6.25 -10.54
N GLU A 46 -7.32 -6.30 -11.86
CA GLU A 46 -8.51 -6.75 -12.56
C GLU A 46 -8.75 -8.23 -12.25
N PRO A 47 -10.01 -8.68 -12.08
CA PRO A 47 -10.31 -10.10 -11.94
C PRO A 47 -9.68 -10.92 -13.07
N GLY A 48 -8.92 -11.96 -12.72
CA GLY A 48 -8.22 -12.84 -13.68
C GLY A 48 -6.77 -12.47 -14.01
N GLN A 49 -6.24 -11.30 -13.59
CA GLN A 49 -4.80 -11.01 -13.75
C GLN A 49 -3.87 -11.93 -12.94
N TRP A 50 -4.44 -12.68 -11.99
CA TRP A 50 -3.74 -13.66 -11.15
C TRP A 50 -3.79 -15.08 -11.72
N ASP A 51 -4.51 -15.29 -12.82
CA ASP A 51 -4.57 -16.58 -13.48
C ASP A 51 -3.25 -16.79 -14.25
N VAL A 52 -2.35 -17.56 -13.66
CA VAL A 52 -1.17 -18.05 -14.35
C VAL A 52 -1.64 -19.21 -15.25
N THR A 53 -2.16 -18.90 -16.42
CA THR A 53 -2.41 -19.93 -17.44
C THR A 53 -1.07 -20.35 -18.05
N GLU A 54 -0.74 -21.64 -17.91
CA GLU A 54 0.37 -22.30 -18.60
C GLU A 54 0.24 -22.25 -20.12
#